data_AF-A0A1B1TAB3-F1
#
_entry.id   AF-A0A1B1TAB3-F1
#
_cell.length_a   1.000
_cell.length_b   1.000
_cell.length_c   1.000
_cell.angle_alpha   90.00
_cell.angle_beta   90.00
_cell.angle_gamma   90.00
#
_symmetry.space_group_name_H-M   'P 1'
#
loop_
_entity.id
_entity.type
_entity.pdbx_description
1 polymer ?
#
loop_
_entity_poly.entity_id
_entity_poly.type
_entity_poly.pdbx_seq_one_letter_code
_entity_poly.pdbx_strand_id
1 'polypeptide(L)'
;MAFNSYQKHCTKCKKSKPCSQRHIYVMELDSKVLELKKFKETNPNYEQGMPCVYVGKSIHHPKCRQSMHNNCKPGSWQGKKWTCYCKKKPGINEATLATRSSSVIGKYMTGYLLPQLYKSVNPQRGPNNNSMAEEILAAELRSQGYGVWAGHHDSKSKFS
;
A
#
# COMPACT_ATOMS: atom_id res chain seq x y z
N MET A 1 15.11 -16.45 0.15
CA MET A 1 14.33 -16.98 1.30
C MET A 1 12.84 -16.82 1.00
N ALA A 2 12.05 -17.89 1.04
CA ALA A 2 10.61 -17.78 0.88
C ALA A 2 10.02 -17.00 2.07
N PHE A 3 9.38 -15.86 1.83
CA PHE A 3 8.67 -15.13 2.88
C PHE A 3 7.62 -16.05 3.52
N ASN A 4 7.72 -16.31 4.81
CA ASN A 4 6.84 -17.23 5.54
C ASN A 4 6.11 -16.57 6.73
N SER A 5 6.43 -15.32 7.04
CA SER A 5 5.92 -14.58 8.20
C SER A 5 4.64 -13.80 7.88
N TYR A 6 3.66 -14.45 7.26
CA TYR A 6 2.40 -13.83 6.82
C TYR A 6 1.58 -13.22 7.98
N GLN A 7 1.63 -13.84 9.15
CA GLN A 7 0.94 -13.40 10.36
C GLN A 7 1.36 -12.01 10.85
N LYS A 8 2.50 -11.47 10.38
CA LYS A 8 2.90 -10.09 10.67
C LYS A 8 1.95 -9.06 10.06
N HIS A 9 1.18 -9.41 9.03
CA HIS A 9 0.40 -8.46 8.21
C HIS A 9 -1.11 -8.67 8.29
N CYS A 10 -1.57 -9.77 8.90
CA CYS A 10 -2.96 -10.19 8.88
C CYS A 10 -3.20 -11.15 10.04
N THR A 11 -4.25 -10.90 10.83
CA THR A 11 -4.61 -11.69 12.01
C THR A 11 -4.98 -13.13 11.67
N LYS A 12 -5.50 -13.37 10.46
CA LYS A 12 -5.90 -14.70 9.98
C LYS A 12 -4.78 -15.46 9.26
N CYS A 13 -3.73 -14.79 8.83
CA CYS A 13 -2.57 -15.45 8.23
C CYS A 13 -1.78 -16.23 9.29
N LYS A 14 -1.23 -17.39 8.94
CA LYS A 14 -0.34 -18.18 9.80
C LYS A 14 1.05 -18.30 9.17
N LYS A 15 2.02 -18.77 9.96
CA LYS A 15 3.37 -19.10 9.45
C LYS A 15 3.24 -20.03 8.25
N SER A 16 3.86 -19.68 7.13
CA SER A 16 3.81 -20.39 5.84
C SER A 16 2.42 -20.53 5.19
N LYS A 17 1.35 -19.96 5.76
CA LYS A 17 -0.04 -20.14 5.28
C LYS A 17 -0.79 -18.80 5.16
N PRO A 18 -0.78 -18.16 3.97
CA PRO A 18 -1.57 -16.95 3.71
C PRO A 18 -3.07 -17.25 3.58
N CYS A 19 -3.92 -16.32 4.01
CA CYS A 19 -5.38 -16.49 4.10
C CYS A 19 -6.16 -16.36 2.76
N SER A 20 -5.48 -16.01 1.66
CA SER A 20 -6.07 -15.77 0.32
C SER A 20 -7.09 -14.63 0.20
N GLN A 21 -7.33 -13.88 1.28
CA GLN A 21 -8.26 -12.75 1.30
C GLN A 21 -7.58 -11.46 0.81
N ARG A 22 -8.38 -10.39 0.68
CA ARG A 22 -7.90 -9.05 0.35
C ARG A 22 -7.30 -8.38 1.59
N HIS A 23 -6.39 -7.44 1.38
CA HIS A 23 -5.68 -6.76 2.45
C HIS A 23 -5.58 -5.26 2.18
N ILE A 24 -5.61 -4.50 3.26
CA ILE A 24 -5.09 -3.13 3.33
C ILE A 24 -3.61 -3.21 3.72
N TYR A 25 -2.84 -2.21 3.33
CA TYR A 25 -1.46 -2.05 3.75
C TYR A 25 -1.12 -0.58 3.88
N VAL A 26 -0.16 -0.31 4.76
CA VAL A 26 0.45 1.00 4.95
C VAL A 26 1.94 0.87 4.63
N MET A 27 2.44 1.78 3.79
CA MET A 27 3.86 1.93 3.49
C MET A 27 4.34 3.32 3.87
N GLU A 28 5.59 3.42 4.27
CA GLU A 28 6.24 4.71 4.51
C GLU A 28 6.53 5.45 3.19
N LEU A 29 6.39 6.77 3.25
CA LEU A 29 6.75 7.71 2.20
C LEU A 29 7.87 8.63 2.67
N ASP A 30 8.75 9.00 1.75
CA ASP A 30 9.73 10.06 1.94
C ASP A 30 9.00 11.39 2.20
N SER A 31 9.48 12.13 3.21
CA SER A 31 8.94 13.43 3.63
C SER A 31 8.86 14.47 2.50
N LYS A 32 9.65 14.34 1.42
CA LYS A 32 9.54 15.15 0.20
C LYS A 32 8.15 15.11 -0.43
N VAL A 33 7.31 14.15 -0.08
CA VAL A 33 5.90 14.13 -0.51
C VAL A 33 5.12 15.35 0.01
N LEU A 34 5.56 15.98 1.10
CA LEU A 34 5.00 17.23 1.66
C LEU A 34 5.16 18.43 0.71
N GLU A 35 6.08 18.37 -0.25
CA GLU A 35 6.21 19.41 -1.27
C GLU A 35 5.04 19.40 -2.26
N LEU A 36 4.34 18.26 -2.41
CA LEU A 36 3.20 18.16 -3.30
C LEU A 36 2.02 18.95 -2.76
N LYS A 37 1.58 19.97 -3.51
CA LYS A 37 0.39 20.78 -3.21
C LYS A 37 -0.81 19.90 -2.85
N LYS A 38 -1.10 18.90 -3.68
CA LYS A 38 -2.20 17.97 -3.44
C LYS A 38 -2.07 17.19 -2.14
N PHE A 39 -0.87 16.72 -1.80
CA PHE A 39 -0.65 15.99 -0.55
C PHE A 39 -0.93 16.89 0.66
N LYS A 40 -0.49 18.16 0.63
CA LYS A 40 -0.79 19.12 1.69
C LYS A 40 -2.29 19.40 1.80
N GLU A 41 -2.97 19.63 0.68
CA GLU A 41 -4.42 19.89 0.66
C GLU A 41 -5.25 18.72 1.21
N THR A 42 -4.83 17.47 0.96
CA THR A 42 -5.51 16.29 1.49
C THR A 42 -5.14 15.98 2.94
N ASN A 43 -4.17 16.67 3.51
CA ASN A 43 -3.69 16.47 4.89
C ASN A 43 -3.63 17.81 5.65
N PRO A 44 -4.77 18.53 5.81
CA PRO A 44 -4.81 19.83 6.49
C PRO A 44 -4.44 19.73 7.99
N ASN A 45 -4.62 18.55 8.58
CA ASN A 45 -4.33 18.28 9.99
C ASN A 45 -2.96 17.60 10.18
N TYR A 46 -2.07 17.65 9.18
CA TYR A 46 -0.73 17.06 9.32
C TYR A 46 0.05 17.74 10.45
N GLU A 47 0.56 16.94 11.38
CA GLU A 47 1.40 17.42 12.47
C GLU A 47 2.87 17.32 12.07
N GLN A 48 3.62 18.43 12.23
CA GLN A 48 5.02 18.48 11.82
C GLN A 48 5.86 17.43 12.54
N GLY A 49 6.55 16.58 11.77
CA GLY A 49 7.39 15.50 12.29
C GLY A 49 6.70 14.14 12.29
N MET A 50 5.38 14.09 12.07
CA MET A 50 4.66 12.82 11.92
C MET A 50 5.05 12.11 10.62
N PRO A 51 5.05 10.76 10.59
CA PRO A 51 5.37 10.01 9.39
C PRO A 51 4.39 10.31 8.24
N CYS A 52 4.94 10.38 7.02
CA CYS A 52 4.14 10.35 5.81
C CYS A 52 3.96 8.91 5.33
N VAL A 53 2.73 8.51 5.01
CA VAL A 53 2.39 7.12 4.70
C VAL A 53 1.44 7.00 3.51
N TYR A 54 1.56 5.88 2.81
CA TYR A 54 0.65 5.46 1.75
C TYR A 54 -0.26 4.35 2.27
N VAL A 55 -1.57 4.60 2.27
CA VAL A 55 -2.61 3.59 2.52
C VAL A 55 -3.08 3.05 1.17
N GLY A 56 -2.98 1.74 0.99
CA GLY A 56 -3.41 1.09 -0.23
C GLY A 56 -4.08 -0.25 0.03
N LYS A 57 -4.74 -0.76 -1.00
CA LYS A 57 -5.44 -2.05 -0.96
C LYS A 57 -4.90 -3.04 -1.99
N SER A 58 -5.03 -4.33 -1.71
CA SER A 58 -4.57 -5.39 -2.61
C SER A 58 -5.43 -6.65 -2.52
N ILE A 59 -5.58 -7.33 -3.66
CA ILE A 59 -6.05 -8.71 -3.69
C ILE A 59 -4.94 -9.69 -3.30
N HIS A 60 -3.67 -9.28 -3.35
CA HIS A 60 -2.54 -10.07 -2.91
C HIS A 60 -2.20 -9.80 -1.43
N HIS A 61 -1.29 -10.58 -0.88
CA HIS A 61 -0.74 -10.31 0.45
C HIS A 61 0.12 -9.02 0.41
N PRO A 62 0.17 -8.19 1.49
CA PRO A 62 0.92 -6.93 1.52
C PRO A 62 2.38 -7.06 1.05
N LYS A 63 3.07 -8.14 1.44
CA LYS A 63 4.44 -8.42 0.98
C LYS A 63 4.57 -8.62 -0.54
N CYS A 64 3.56 -9.18 -1.20
CA CYS A 64 3.55 -9.29 -2.66
C CYS A 64 3.42 -7.90 -3.29
N ARG A 65 2.55 -7.06 -2.73
CA ARG A 65 2.35 -5.69 -3.23
C ARG A 65 3.56 -4.80 -3.00
N GLN A 66 4.28 -4.97 -1.89
CA GLN A 66 5.59 -4.35 -1.68
C GLN A 66 6.59 -4.78 -2.76
N SER A 67 6.67 -6.07 -3.09
CA SER A 67 7.52 -6.54 -4.19
C SER A 67 7.11 -5.91 -5.54
N MET A 68 5.81 -5.77 -5.82
CA MET A 68 5.35 -5.06 -7.03
C MET A 68 5.84 -3.60 -7.03
N HIS A 69 5.60 -2.84 -5.97
CA HIS A 69 5.95 -1.42 -5.96
C HIS A 69 7.47 -1.20 -6.03
N ASN A 70 8.26 -2.06 -5.38
CA ASN A 70 9.72 -1.94 -5.39
C ASN A 70 10.31 -2.19 -6.79
N ASN A 71 9.70 -3.09 -7.57
CA ASN A 71 10.26 -3.52 -8.85
C ASN A 71 9.59 -2.90 -10.08
N CYS A 72 8.30 -2.56 -9.98
CA CYS A 72 7.46 -2.15 -11.11
C CYS A 72 7.20 -0.63 -11.05
N LYS A 73 8.25 0.18 -11.18
CA LYS A 73 8.12 1.65 -11.14
C LYS A 73 7.64 2.22 -12.49
N PRO A 74 6.84 3.30 -12.49
CA PRO A 74 6.48 4.04 -13.70
C PRO A 74 7.70 4.37 -14.56
N GLY A 75 7.54 4.26 -15.88
CA GLY A 75 8.61 4.54 -16.86
C GLY A 75 9.77 3.55 -16.90
N SER A 76 9.83 2.57 -15.99
CA SER A 76 10.97 1.63 -15.87
C SER A 76 10.56 0.20 -15.50
N TRP A 77 9.30 -0.17 -15.76
CA TRP A 77 8.76 -1.48 -15.39
C TRP A 77 8.98 -2.56 -16.47
N GLN A 78 9.17 -2.20 -17.75
CA GLN A 78 9.39 -3.20 -18.81
C GLN A 78 10.60 -4.09 -18.50
N GLY A 79 10.42 -5.41 -18.66
CA GLY A 79 11.45 -6.40 -18.34
C GLY A 79 11.70 -6.63 -16.84
N LYS A 80 11.06 -5.87 -15.94
CA LYS A 80 11.17 -6.09 -14.50
C LYS A 80 10.28 -7.24 -14.05
N LYS A 81 10.67 -7.86 -12.93
CA LYS A 81 9.95 -8.98 -12.31
C LYS A 81 9.62 -8.65 -10.86
N TRP A 82 8.54 -9.21 -10.35
CA TRP A 82 8.14 -9.10 -8.95
C TRP A 82 7.79 -10.49 -8.41
N THR A 83 7.91 -10.67 -7.11
CA THR A 83 7.67 -11.96 -6.45
C THR A 83 6.37 -11.92 -5.68
N CYS A 84 5.51 -12.90 -5.95
CA CYS A 84 4.33 -13.16 -5.15
C CYS A 84 4.59 -14.29 -4.17
N TYR A 85 4.17 -14.07 -2.93
CA TYR A 85 4.23 -15.05 -1.85
C TYR A 85 2.84 -15.61 -1.50
N CYS A 86 1.76 -15.09 -2.11
CA CYS A 86 0.42 -15.61 -1.86
C CYS A 86 0.01 -16.67 -2.90
N LYS A 87 -1.10 -17.36 -2.63
CA LYS A 87 -1.62 -18.44 -3.49
C LYS A 87 -2.20 -17.98 -4.82
N LYS A 88 -2.40 -16.67 -5.05
CA LYS A 88 -3.07 -16.16 -6.25
C LYS A 88 -2.19 -16.17 -7.50
N LYS A 89 -0.90 -15.82 -7.36
CA LYS A 89 0.07 -15.80 -8.47
C LYS A 89 1.46 -16.20 -7.98
N PRO A 90 1.64 -17.37 -7.35
CA PRO A 90 2.86 -17.71 -6.63
C PRO A 90 4.11 -17.62 -7.51
N GLY A 91 5.24 -17.22 -6.93
CA GLY A 91 6.52 -17.20 -7.60
C GLY A 91 6.87 -15.87 -8.27
N ILE A 92 7.77 -15.94 -9.25
CA ILE A 92 8.28 -14.79 -9.99
C ILE A 92 7.32 -14.47 -11.14
N ASN A 93 6.90 -13.22 -11.24
CA ASN A 93 5.95 -12.73 -12.22
C ASN A 93 6.53 -11.52 -12.95
N GLU A 94 6.14 -11.32 -14.20
CA GLU A 94 6.54 -10.14 -14.96
C GLU A 94 5.75 -8.90 -14.54
N ALA A 95 6.41 -7.75 -14.61
CA ALA A 95 5.79 -6.46 -14.43
C ALA A 95 4.91 -6.13 -15.64
N THR A 96 3.73 -5.56 -15.37
CA THR A 96 2.81 -5.09 -16.41
C THR A 96 2.29 -3.70 -16.04
N LEU A 97 1.58 -3.07 -16.98
CA LEU A 97 0.84 -1.83 -16.69
C LEU A 97 -0.12 -1.96 -15.50
N ALA A 98 -0.63 -3.15 -15.20
CA ALA A 98 -1.54 -3.38 -14.07
C ALA A 98 -0.80 -3.58 -12.73
N THR A 99 0.47 -4.00 -12.75
CA THR A 99 1.26 -4.22 -11.53
C THR A 99 2.10 -3.02 -11.14
N ARG A 100 2.30 -2.04 -12.04
CA ARG A 100 3.06 -0.82 -11.77
C ARG A 100 2.45 0.01 -10.64
N SER A 101 3.32 0.73 -9.93
CA SER A 101 2.89 1.75 -8.97
C SER A 101 2.41 3.01 -9.69
N SER A 102 1.74 3.93 -8.99
CA SER A 102 1.47 5.26 -9.55
C SER A 102 2.73 6.12 -9.52
N SER A 103 2.78 7.23 -10.27
CA SER A 103 3.95 8.13 -10.29
C SER A 103 4.34 8.63 -8.90
N VAL A 104 3.36 8.98 -8.07
CA VAL A 104 3.59 9.41 -6.68
C VAL A 104 4.22 8.27 -5.87
N ILE A 105 3.62 7.08 -5.87
CA ILE A 105 4.16 5.96 -5.10
C ILE A 105 5.53 5.53 -5.63
N GLY A 106 5.73 5.48 -6.94
CA GLY A 106 7.03 5.17 -7.53
C GLY A 106 8.14 6.15 -7.16
N LYS A 107 7.80 7.42 -6.94
CA LYS A 107 8.74 8.49 -6.58
C LYS A 107 9.02 8.58 -5.08
N TYR A 108 7.98 8.49 -4.24
CA TYR A 108 8.09 8.81 -2.81
C TYR A 108 8.09 7.60 -1.88
N MET A 109 7.73 6.40 -2.34
CA MET A 109 7.75 5.20 -1.48
C MET A 109 9.18 4.83 -1.07
N THR A 110 9.42 4.63 0.22
CA THR A 110 10.71 4.16 0.77
C THR A 110 10.89 2.64 0.61
N GLY A 111 9.77 1.93 0.49
CA GLY A 111 9.72 0.49 0.29
C GLY A 111 9.46 -0.28 1.58
N TYR A 112 9.24 0.39 2.70
CA TYR A 112 8.94 -0.24 4.00
C TYR A 112 7.44 -0.32 4.27
N LEU A 113 6.99 -1.51 4.69
CA LEU A 113 5.64 -1.72 5.20
C LEU A 113 5.63 -1.38 6.70
N LEU A 114 4.50 -0.83 7.18
CA LEU A 114 4.27 -0.52 8.60
C LEU A 114 3.11 -1.38 9.15
N PRO A 115 3.32 -2.69 9.43
CA PRO A 115 2.23 -3.61 9.76
C PRO A 115 1.46 -3.24 11.03
N GLN A 116 2.09 -2.54 11.97
CA GLN A 116 1.44 -2.04 13.18
C GLN A 116 0.23 -1.13 12.87
N LEU A 117 0.23 -0.46 11.71
CA LEU A 117 -0.85 0.46 11.31
C LEU A 117 -2.02 -0.23 10.59
N TYR A 118 -1.94 -1.52 10.25
CA TYR A 118 -3.03 -2.18 9.48
C TYR A 118 -3.25 -3.66 9.77
N LYS A 119 -2.40 -4.31 10.57
CA LYS A 119 -2.51 -5.74 10.83
C LYS A 119 -3.86 -6.09 11.46
N SER A 120 -4.33 -5.28 12.40
CA SER A 120 -5.58 -5.48 13.16
C SER A 120 -6.81 -5.46 12.25
N VAL A 121 -6.84 -4.59 11.25
CA VAL A 121 -7.96 -4.47 10.32
C VAL A 121 -7.96 -5.55 9.24
N ASN A 122 -6.88 -6.32 9.08
CA ASN A 122 -6.76 -7.36 8.07
C ASN A 122 -7.16 -8.75 8.58
N PRO A 123 -7.79 -9.58 7.73
CA PRO A 123 -8.06 -9.37 6.30
C PRO A 123 -9.46 -8.79 5.98
N GLN A 124 -9.65 -8.33 4.74
CA GLN A 124 -10.92 -7.77 4.27
C GLN A 124 -11.88 -8.85 3.71
N ARG A 125 -13.18 -8.71 4.04
CA ARG A 125 -14.27 -9.57 3.54
C ARG A 125 -14.86 -9.02 2.23
N GLY A 126 -14.22 -9.33 1.10
CA GLY A 126 -14.71 -8.94 -0.23
C GLY A 126 -14.25 -7.55 -0.73
N PRO A 127 -14.60 -7.17 -1.98
CA PRO A 127 -14.10 -5.95 -2.62
C PRO A 127 -14.62 -4.65 -1.98
N ASN A 128 -15.91 -4.55 -1.66
CA ASN A 128 -16.51 -3.32 -1.13
C ASN A 128 -15.88 -2.94 0.21
N ASN A 129 -15.74 -3.92 1.11
CA ASN A 129 -15.12 -3.73 2.42
C ASN A 129 -13.65 -3.32 2.29
N ASN A 130 -12.95 -3.72 1.23
CA ASN A 130 -11.56 -3.36 0.99
C ASN A 130 -11.39 -1.91 0.51
N SER A 131 -12.40 -1.30 -0.13
CA SER A 131 -12.38 0.13 -0.44
C SER A 131 -12.74 0.95 0.79
N MET A 132 -13.81 0.56 1.50
CA MET A 132 -14.23 1.23 2.73
C MET A 132 -13.14 1.19 3.81
N ALA A 133 -12.43 0.06 3.97
CA ALA A 133 -11.33 -0.05 4.93
C ALA A 133 -10.11 0.80 4.55
N GLU A 134 -9.84 1.02 3.26
CA GLU A 134 -8.79 1.95 2.80
C GLU A 134 -9.14 3.38 3.20
N GLU A 135 -10.40 3.79 3.01
CA GLU A 135 -10.91 5.10 3.35
C GLU A 135 -10.92 5.36 4.87
N ILE A 136 -11.48 4.42 5.65
CA ILE A 136 -11.55 4.52 7.11
C ILE A 136 -10.14 4.62 7.70
N LEU A 137 -9.22 3.74 7.31
CA LEU A 137 -7.86 3.76 7.85
C LEU A 137 -7.12 5.04 7.47
N ALA A 138 -7.31 5.56 6.25
CA ALA A 138 -6.71 6.83 5.85
C ALA A 138 -7.25 8.00 6.67
N ALA A 139 -8.56 8.05 6.91
CA ALA A 139 -9.17 9.09 7.74
C ALA A 139 -8.69 9.01 9.20
N GLU A 140 -8.63 7.80 9.77
CA GLU A 140 -8.14 7.56 11.13
C GLU A 140 -6.69 8.03 11.30
N LEU A 141 -5.78 7.64 10.39
CA LEU A 141 -4.38 8.07 10.45
C LEU A 141 -4.24 9.59 10.30
N ARG A 142 -5.02 10.23 9.42
CA ARG A 142 -5.03 11.70 9.31
C ARG A 142 -5.50 12.38 10.58
N SER A 143 -6.49 11.82 11.28
CA SER A 143 -6.98 12.35 12.55
C SER A 143 -5.94 12.25 13.67
N GLN A 144 -4.96 11.36 13.52
CA GLN A 144 -3.82 11.20 14.42
C GLN A 144 -2.60 12.04 13.99
N GLY A 145 -2.73 12.95 13.03
CA GLY A 145 -1.66 13.84 12.59
C GLY A 145 -0.72 13.28 11.51
N TYR A 146 -0.93 12.04 11.03
CA TYR A 146 -0.12 11.47 9.95
C TYR A 146 -0.37 12.18 8.62
N GLY A 147 0.69 12.30 7.80
CA GLY A 147 0.54 12.68 6.40
C GLY A 147 0.14 11.46 5.59
N VAL A 148 -1.04 11.44 4.97
CA VAL A 148 -1.57 10.24 4.30
C VAL A 148 -1.85 10.48 2.82
N TRP A 149 -1.31 9.59 1.98
CA TRP A 149 -1.76 9.40 0.60
C TRP A 149 -2.60 8.11 0.50
N ALA A 150 -3.81 8.19 -0.04
CA ALA A 150 -4.74 7.08 -0.24
C ALA A 150 -5.08 6.94 -1.72
N GLY A 151 -4.71 5.80 -2.31
CA GLY A 151 -4.62 5.65 -3.77
C GLY A 151 -5.93 5.89 -4.54
N HIS A 152 -7.08 5.50 -3.99
CA HIS A 152 -8.38 5.67 -4.65
C HIS A 152 -9.07 7.02 -4.37
N HIS A 153 -8.70 7.70 -3.30
CA HIS A 153 -9.38 8.90 -2.84
C HIS A 153 -8.62 10.17 -3.26
N ASP A 154 -7.29 10.13 -3.14
CA ASP A 154 -6.45 11.30 -3.40
C ASP A 154 -5.96 11.35 -4.86
N SER A 155 -6.20 10.32 -5.67
CA SER A 155 -5.81 10.31 -7.09
C SER A 155 -6.83 10.96 -8.01
N LYS A 156 -8.05 11.29 -7.54
CA LYS A 156 -9.03 12.04 -8.32
C LYS A 156 -8.49 13.46 -8.58
N SER A 157 -7.82 13.66 -9.71
CA SER A 157 -7.80 14.95 -10.36
C SER A 157 -9.23 15.18 -10.84
N LYS A 158 -9.95 16.14 -10.25
CA LYS A 158 -11.04 16.77 -10.96
C LYS A 158 -10.37 17.46 -12.16
N PHE A 159 -10.37 16.80 -13.32
CA PHE A 159 -10.39 17.54 -14.57
C PHE A 159 -11.78 18.19 -14.58
N SER A 160 -11.84 19.48 -14.25
CA SER A 160 -12.80 20.41 -14.83
C SER A 160 -12.16 20.96 -16.10
#